data_AF-A0A078MCV7-F1
#
_entry.id   AF-A0A078MCV7-F1
#
_cell.length_a   1.000
_cell.length_b   1.000
_cell.length_c   1.000
_cell.angle_alpha   90.00
_cell.angle_beta   90.00
_cell.angle_gamma   90.00
#
_symmetry.space_group_name_H-M   'P 1'
#
loop_
_entity.id
_entity.type
_entity.pdbx_description
1 polymer ?
#
loop_
_entity_poly.entity_id
_entity_poly.type
_entity_poly.pdbx_seq_one_letter_code
_entity_poly.pdbx_strand_id
1 'polypeptide(L)'
;MLVGTIKYTGVTISDAPQMIKGRVRLYQENLLLEMDLTPLSERAGVKLWQHITPEPHFIHLFKQIHRGEFLPTRNGAHDINDFFMLQYESPVQLFDTTKLTHYTIQDVLYTTNLAPIDSHTTAITQVFLLKDLPKERALQLLASAAKMFCQINGGDYTIDVKEHTQ
;
A
#
# COMPACT_ATOMS: atom_id res chain seq x y z
N MET A 1 -8.23 13.81 7.82
CA MET A 1 -8.05 12.86 6.69
C MET A 1 -8.85 11.60 6.97
N LEU A 2 -9.04 10.72 5.98
CA LEU A 2 -9.64 9.40 6.23
C LEU A 2 -8.56 8.36 6.51
N VAL A 3 -8.85 7.46 7.44
CA VAL A 3 -8.07 6.24 7.68
C VAL A 3 -8.93 5.07 7.25
N GLY A 4 -8.54 4.46 6.14
CA GLY A 4 -9.14 3.23 5.64
C GLY A 4 -8.44 2.03 6.24
N THR A 5 -9.18 1.08 6.79
CA THR A 5 -8.65 -0.17 7.31
C THR A 5 -9.32 -1.34 6.60
N ILE A 6 -8.51 -2.27 6.10
CA ILE A 6 -8.98 -3.55 5.59
C ILE A 6 -8.42 -4.63 6.50
N LYS A 7 -9.30 -5.46 7.07
CA LYS A 7 -8.91 -6.62 7.88
C LYS A 7 -9.22 -7.87 7.10
N TYR A 8 -8.19 -8.69 6.89
CA TYR A 8 -8.27 -9.96 6.18
C TYR A 8 -8.14 -11.13 7.16
N THR A 9 -8.89 -12.20 6.91
CA THR A 9 -8.84 -13.45 7.68
C THR A 9 -8.81 -14.66 6.76
N GLY A 10 -8.07 -15.70 7.13
CA GLY A 10 -7.95 -16.92 6.32
C GLY A 10 -7.08 -16.73 5.07
N VAL A 11 -6.16 -15.76 5.11
CA VAL A 11 -5.20 -15.53 4.01
C VAL A 11 -4.14 -16.62 3.98
N THR A 12 -3.58 -16.87 2.80
CA THR A 12 -2.43 -17.74 2.58
C THR A 12 -1.32 -16.96 1.90
N ILE A 13 -0.21 -16.77 2.61
CA ILE A 13 0.92 -15.98 2.11
C ILE A 13 1.80 -16.88 1.24
N SER A 14 1.83 -16.55 -0.04
CA SER A 14 2.61 -17.26 -1.05
C SER A 14 3.14 -16.27 -2.09
N ASP A 15 3.91 -16.74 -3.05
CA ASP A 15 4.34 -15.93 -4.18
C ASP A 15 3.16 -15.37 -4.97
N ALA A 16 3.26 -14.11 -5.42
CA ALA A 16 2.32 -13.58 -6.39
C ALA A 16 2.32 -14.42 -7.68
N PRO A 17 1.17 -14.66 -8.33
CA PRO A 17 1.11 -15.29 -9.64
C PRO A 17 1.98 -14.56 -10.67
N GLN A 18 2.60 -15.29 -11.60
CA GLN A 18 3.52 -14.71 -12.60
C GLN A 18 2.90 -13.56 -13.40
N MET A 19 1.62 -13.66 -13.74
CA MET A 19 0.92 -12.57 -14.44
C MET A 19 0.86 -11.27 -13.63
N ILE A 20 0.70 -11.36 -12.31
CA ILE A 20 0.67 -10.18 -11.44
C ILE A 20 2.08 -9.59 -11.34
N LYS A 21 3.10 -10.44 -11.13
CA LYS A 21 4.51 -10.01 -11.12
C LYS A 21 4.88 -9.25 -12.40
N GLY A 22 4.51 -9.79 -13.56
CA GLY A 22 4.74 -9.12 -14.86
C GLY A 22 4.01 -7.79 -15.01
N ARG A 23 2.74 -7.70 -14.57
CA ARG A 23 1.98 -6.43 -14.62
C ARG A 23 2.53 -5.37 -13.68
N VAL A 24 2.89 -5.74 -12.46
CA VAL A 24 3.49 -4.82 -11.49
C VAL A 24 4.86 -4.34 -11.98
N ARG A 25 5.63 -5.21 -12.64
CA ARG A 25 6.89 -4.81 -13.28
C ARG A 25 6.67 -3.78 -14.40
N LEU A 26 5.76 -4.07 -15.33
CA LEU A 26 5.42 -3.15 -16.42
C LEU A 26 4.90 -1.81 -15.88
N TYR A 27 4.12 -1.83 -14.81
CA TYR A 27 3.65 -0.61 -14.16
C TYR A 27 4.81 0.26 -13.65
N GLN A 28 5.82 -0.34 -13.00
CA GLN A 28 7.00 0.39 -12.55
C GLN A 28 7.84 0.95 -13.71
N GLU A 29 7.95 0.20 -14.81
CA GLU A 29 8.64 0.66 -16.03
C GLU A 29 7.94 1.87 -16.64
N ASN A 30 6.60 1.85 -16.71
CA ASN A 30 5.81 3.00 -17.15
C ASN A 30 5.98 4.20 -16.19
N LEU A 31 5.96 3.96 -14.88
CA LEU A 31 6.19 5.01 -13.89
C LEU A 31 7.55 5.70 -14.05
N LEU A 32 8.61 4.93 -14.34
CA LEU A 32 9.93 5.50 -14.61
C LEU A 32 9.87 6.48 -15.81
N LEU A 33 9.29 6.03 -16.93
CA LEU A 33 9.13 6.86 -18.13
C LEU A 33 8.25 8.11 -17.88
N GLU A 34 7.20 7.98 -17.09
CA GLU A 34 6.34 9.10 -16.72
C GLU A 34 7.08 10.14 -15.88
N MET A 35 7.95 9.72 -14.96
CA MET A 35 8.68 10.62 -14.07
C MET A 35 9.74 11.45 -14.78
N ASP A 36 10.24 10.97 -15.93
CA ASP A 36 11.11 11.75 -16.82
C ASP A 36 10.35 12.91 -17.50
N LEU A 37 9.03 12.76 -17.69
CA LEU A 37 8.16 13.77 -18.30
C LEU A 37 7.53 14.71 -17.26
N THR A 38 7.10 14.16 -16.13
CA THR A 38 6.44 14.89 -15.04
C THR A 38 7.20 14.63 -13.74
N PRO A 39 7.88 15.65 -13.18
CA PRO A 39 8.67 15.47 -11.96
C PRO A 39 7.84 14.86 -10.82
N LEU A 40 8.49 14.06 -9.98
CA LEU A 40 7.83 13.41 -8.84
C LEU A 40 7.08 14.39 -7.93
N SER A 41 7.63 15.60 -7.72
CA SER A 41 7.01 16.68 -6.94
C SER A 41 5.71 17.23 -7.55
N GLU A 42 5.43 16.92 -8.82
CA GLU A 42 4.24 17.37 -9.51
C GLU A 42 3.06 16.42 -9.39
N ARG A 43 3.31 15.14 -9.03
CA ARG A 43 2.28 14.10 -8.87
C ARG A 43 1.30 14.45 -7.75
N ALA A 44 0.02 14.24 -8.02
CA ALA A 44 -1.06 14.74 -7.17
C ALA A 44 -1.00 14.19 -5.74
N GLY A 45 -0.81 12.88 -5.57
CA GLY A 45 -0.68 12.28 -4.24
C GLY A 45 0.61 12.71 -3.55
N VAL A 46 1.74 12.74 -4.27
CA VAL A 46 3.02 13.19 -3.69
C VAL A 46 2.92 14.62 -3.15
N LYS A 47 2.25 15.55 -3.84
CA LYS A 47 2.01 16.91 -3.36
C LYS A 47 1.29 16.96 -2.01
N LEU A 48 0.37 16.05 -1.74
CA LEU A 48 -0.37 15.98 -0.47
C LEU A 48 0.52 15.55 0.72
N TRP A 49 1.67 14.94 0.42
CA TRP A 49 2.53 14.28 1.41
C TRP A 49 3.94 14.88 1.49
N GLN A 50 4.40 15.61 0.47
CA GLN A 50 5.77 16.13 0.36
C GLN A 50 6.20 17.07 1.49
N HIS A 51 5.26 17.66 2.22
CA HIS A 51 5.53 18.57 3.33
C HIS A 51 5.69 17.85 4.69
N ILE A 52 5.40 16.54 4.76
CA ILE A 52 5.55 15.76 6.00
C ILE A 52 7.02 15.37 6.20
N THR A 53 7.53 15.58 7.42
CA THR A 53 8.87 15.17 7.84
C THR A 53 8.79 14.28 9.09
N PRO A 54 9.45 13.09 9.12
CA PRO A 54 10.24 12.49 8.04
C PRO A 54 9.39 12.17 6.80
N GLU A 55 10.04 11.97 5.65
CA GLU A 55 9.33 11.70 4.39
C GLU A 55 8.59 10.35 4.47
N PRO A 56 7.31 10.26 4.07
CA PRO A 56 6.57 8.99 4.06
C PRO A 56 7.22 7.90 3.21
N HIS A 57 7.10 6.64 3.63
CA HIS A 57 7.76 5.50 2.97
C HIS A 57 7.44 5.38 1.48
N PHE A 58 6.18 5.57 1.07
CA PHE A 58 5.77 5.38 -0.32
C PHE A 58 6.51 6.32 -1.31
N ILE A 59 6.90 7.52 -0.88
CA ILE A 59 7.68 8.46 -1.72
C ILE A 59 9.08 7.89 -2.00
N HIS A 60 9.65 7.14 -1.05
CA HIS A 60 10.92 6.47 -1.26
C HIS A 60 10.83 5.41 -2.36
N LEU A 61 9.69 4.72 -2.50
CA LEU A 61 9.47 3.75 -3.57
C LEU A 61 9.49 4.42 -4.95
N PHE A 62 8.84 5.57 -5.09
CA PHE A 62 8.92 6.38 -6.31
C PHE A 62 10.36 6.80 -6.62
N LYS A 63 11.07 7.33 -5.62
CA LYS A 63 12.49 7.71 -5.79
C LYS A 63 13.38 6.53 -6.17
N GLN A 64 13.10 5.35 -5.62
CA GLN A 64 13.81 4.11 -5.96
C GLN A 64 13.59 3.73 -7.43
N ILE A 65 12.33 3.70 -7.87
CA ILE A 65 11.98 3.43 -9.26
C ILE A 65 12.60 4.46 -10.20
N HIS A 66 12.61 5.75 -9.84
CA HIS A 66 13.22 6.83 -10.62
C HIS A 66 14.74 6.68 -10.80
N ARG A 67 15.43 5.96 -9.90
CA ARG A 67 16.85 5.60 -10.07
C ARG A 67 17.06 4.35 -10.95
N GLY A 68 16.00 3.77 -11.51
CA GLY A 68 16.03 2.50 -12.25
C GLY A 68 16.09 1.26 -11.35
N GLU A 69 15.91 1.43 -10.03
CA GLU A 69 15.96 0.37 -9.04
C GLU A 69 14.54 -0.16 -8.77
N PHE A 70 14.06 -1.05 -9.62
CA PHE A 70 12.70 -1.62 -9.45
C PHE A 70 12.55 -2.43 -8.15
N LEU A 71 11.33 -2.43 -7.61
CA LEU A 71 10.98 -3.13 -6.38
C LEU A 71 11.09 -4.65 -6.59
N PRO A 72 11.83 -5.38 -5.71
CA PRO A 72 11.95 -6.82 -5.81
C PRO A 72 10.66 -7.51 -5.38
N THR A 73 10.34 -8.65 -5.99
CA THR A 73 9.23 -9.50 -5.55
C THR A 73 9.56 -10.19 -4.23
N ARG A 74 8.64 -10.16 -3.27
CA ARG A 74 8.80 -10.77 -1.94
C ARG A 74 7.77 -11.86 -1.71
N ASN A 75 6.49 -11.50 -1.69
CA ASN A 75 5.35 -12.39 -1.65
C ASN A 75 4.11 -11.62 -2.11
N GLY A 76 3.01 -12.32 -2.39
CA GLY A 76 1.79 -11.72 -2.92
C GLY A 76 1.18 -10.62 -2.06
N ALA A 77 1.39 -10.65 -0.73
CA ALA A 77 0.87 -9.63 0.17
C ALA A 77 1.74 -8.36 0.16
N HIS A 78 3.06 -8.49 0.19
CA HIS A 78 3.97 -7.34 0.10
C HIS A 78 3.94 -6.71 -1.29
N ASP A 79 3.99 -7.52 -2.34
CA ASP A 79 4.04 -7.04 -3.72
C ASP A 79 2.78 -6.21 -4.06
N ILE A 80 1.60 -6.67 -3.59
CA ILE A 80 0.36 -5.93 -3.81
C ILE A 80 0.25 -4.68 -2.93
N ASN A 81 0.81 -4.70 -1.72
CA ASN A 81 0.83 -3.51 -0.86
C ASN A 81 1.73 -2.42 -1.44
N ASP A 82 2.90 -2.78 -1.96
CA ASP A 82 3.79 -1.86 -2.66
C ASP A 82 3.12 -1.29 -3.90
N PHE A 83 2.42 -2.15 -4.66
CA PHE A 83 1.61 -1.70 -5.79
C PHE A 83 0.53 -0.69 -5.36
N PHE A 84 -0.19 -0.91 -4.26
CA PHE A 84 -1.19 0.04 -3.76
C PHE A 84 -0.59 1.39 -3.34
N MET A 85 0.57 1.38 -2.70
CA MET A 85 1.30 2.61 -2.36
C MET A 85 1.60 3.46 -3.60
N LEU A 86 2.04 2.81 -4.69
CA LEU A 86 2.34 3.48 -5.94
C LEU A 86 1.07 3.89 -6.71
N GLN A 87 0.08 2.99 -6.80
CA GLN A 87 -1.15 3.20 -7.57
C GLN A 87 -2.05 4.27 -6.98
N TYR A 88 -2.11 4.36 -5.64
CA TYR A 88 -2.94 5.33 -4.94
C TYR A 88 -2.14 6.53 -4.43
N GLU A 89 -0.82 6.57 -4.68
CA GLU A 89 0.09 7.66 -4.28
C GLU A 89 -0.09 8.06 -2.82
N SER A 90 -0.16 7.06 -1.95
CA SER A 90 -0.61 7.20 -0.57
C SER A 90 0.16 6.25 0.35
N PRO A 91 0.39 6.62 1.63
CA PRO A 91 0.88 5.69 2.63
C PRO A 91 -0.10 4.52 2.81
N VAL A 92 0.41 3.31 2.65
CA VAL A 92 -0.31 2.07 2.92
C VAL A 92 0.62 1.10 3.64
N GLN A 93 0.22 0.61 4.81
CA GLN A 93 0.96 -0.42 5.53
C GLN A 93 0.12 -1.65 5.76
N LEU A 94 0.79 -2.81 5.73
CA LEU A 94 0.22 -4.10 6.07
C LEU A 94 1.01 -4.74 7.20
N PHE A 95 0.31 -5.42 8.10
CA PHE A 95 0.94 -6.10 9.23
C PHE A 95 0.12 -7.31 9.69
N ASP A 96 0.81 -8.24 10.34
CA ASP A 96 0.19 -9.42 10.95
C ASP A 96 -0.68 -8.98 12.14
N THR A 97 -1.99 -9.20 12.02
CA THR A 97 -2.98 -8.77 13.03
C THR A 97 -2.80 -9.53 14.34
N THR A 98 -2.25 -10.74 14.30
CA THR A 98 -2.04 -11.57 15.49
C THR A 98 -0.86 -11.08 16.31
N LYS A 99 0.07 -10.35 15.70
CA LYS A 99 1.31 -9.85 16.32
C LYS A 99 1.22 -8.37 16.73
N LEU A 100 0.22 -7.63 16.27
CA LEU A 100 0.04 -6.21 16.58
C LEU A 100 -1.40 -5.87 16.98
N THR A 101 -1.58 -5.38 18.21
CA THR A 101 -2.89 -4.98 18.74
C THR A 101 -3.22 -3.52 18.49
N HIS A 102 -2.20 -2.66 18.36
CA HIS A 102 -2.37 -1.21 18.17
C HIS A 102 -1.32 -0.67 17.19
N TYR A 103 -1.72 0.28 16.35
CA TYR A 103 -0.86 1.01 15.44
C TYR A 103 -1.13 2.52 15.56
N THR A 104 -0.13 3.33 15.29
CA THR A 104 -0.24 4.78 15.19
C THR A 104 -0.16 5.25 13.74
N ILE A 105 -0.55 6.49 13.47
CA ILE A 105 -0.36 7.10 12.14
C ILE A 105 1.13 7.17 11.77
N GLN A 106 2.03 7.37 12.74
CA GLN A 106 3.47 7.41 12.50
C GLN A 106 3.98 6.04 12.03
N ASP A 107 3.47 4.96 12.60
CA ASP A 107 3.79 3.60 12.14
C ASP A 107 3.38 3.41 10.68
N VAL A 108 2.19 3.88 10.31
CA VAL A 108 1.69 3.78 8.93
C VAL A 108 2.50 4.66 7.96
N LEU A 109 2.99 5.80 8.42
CA LEU A 109 3.76 6.72 7.58
C LEU A 109 5.20 6.25 7.32
N TYR A 110 5.86 5.70 8.34
CA TYR A 110 7.33 5.61 8.35
C TYR A 110 7.87 4.19 8.55
N THR A 111 7.11 3.28 9.16
CA THR A 111 7.63 1.95 9.56
C THR A 111 7.39 0.93 8.45
N THR A 112 8.45 0.25 8.00
CA THR A 112 8.39 -0.76 6.93
C THR A 112 8.34 -2.21 7.42
N ASN A 113 8.53 -2.43 8.72
CA ASN A 113 8.58 -3.77 9.33
C ASN A 113 7.68 -3.89 10.57
N LEU A 114 6.54 -3.23 10.53
CA LEU A 114 5.55 -3.29 11.60
C LEU A 114 4.92 -4.69 11.61
N ALA A 115 5.13 -5.48 12.66
CA ALA A 115 4.60 -6.84 12.82
C ALA A 115 4.64 -7.68 11.51
N PRO A 116 5.83 -8.20 11.15
CA PRO A 116 6.09 -8.77 9.84
C PRO A 116 5.17 -9.95 9.52
N ILE A 117 4.84 -10.01 8.23
CA ILE A 117 4.06 -11.07 7.61
C ILE A 117 5.01 -12.13 7.07
N ASP A 118 4.67 -13.38 7.34
CA ASP A 118 5.42 -14.54 6.86
C ASP A 118 4.45 -15.62 6.35
N SER A 119 4.98 -16.79 5.98
CA SER A 119 4.18 -17.91 5.47
C SER A 119 3.17 -18.48 6.47
N HIS A 120 3.27 -18.15 7.75
CA HIS A 120 2.34 -18.59 8.80
C HIS A 120 1.27 -17.54 9.14
N THR A 121 1.38 -16.33 8.60
CA THR A 121 0.38 -15.29 8.84
C THR A 121 -0.95 -15.67 8.19
N THR A 122 -2.02 -15.66 9.00
CA THR A 122 -3.39 -16.01 8.57
C THR A 122 -4.38 -14.86 8.74
N ALA A 123 -3.95 -13.75 9.35
CA ALA A 123 -4.77 -12.54 9.51
C ALA A 123 -3.90 -11.28 9.32
N ILE A 124 -4.36 -10.40 8.44
CA ILE A 124 -3.63 -9.18 8.06
C ILE A 124 -4.51 -7.97 8.27
N THR A 125 -3.93 -6.89 8.78
CA THR A 125 -4.55 -5.58 8.78
C THR A 125 -3.76 -4.70 7.82
N GLN A 126 -4.46 -4.09 6.87
CA GLN A 126 -3.91 -3.12 5.94
C GLN A 126 -4.55 -1.76 6.19
N VAL A 127 -3.73 -0.71 6.31
CA VAL A 127 -4.16 0.64 6.67
C VAL A 127 -3.75 1.62 5.58
N PHE A 128 -4.70 2.41 5.10
CA PHE A 128 -4.55 3.43 4.07
C PHE A 128 -4.78 4.81 4.69
N LEU A 129 -3.84 5.73 4.48
CA LEU A 129 -4.02 7.12 4.89
C LEU A 129 -4.51 7.96 3.70
N LEU A 130 -5.80 8.23 3.64
CA LEU A 130 -6.44 8.84 2.48
C LEU A 130 -6.71 10.33 2.73
N LYS A 131 -5.83 11.20 2.21
CA LYS A 131 -6.02 12.66 2.23
C LYS A 131 -6.89 13.13 1.07
N ASP A 132 -7.70 14.15 1.35
CA ASP A 132 -8.54 14.87 0.37
C ASP A 132 -9.40 13.97 -0.53
N LEU A 133 -9.80 12.79 -0.02
CA LEU A 133 -10.62 11.83 -0.73
C LEU A 133 -12.01 11.74 -0.07
N PRO A 134 -13.11 11.93 -0.83
CA PRO A 134 -14.46 11.74 -0.29
C PRO A 134 -14.68 10.32 0.21
N LYS A 135 -15.46 10.16 1.29
CA LYS A 135 -15.69 8.85 1.94
C LYS A 135 -16.22 7.78 0.99
N GLU A 136 -17.11 8.13 0.06
CA GLU A 136 -17.63 7.20 -0.94
C GLU A 136 -16.52 6.68 -1.88
N ARG A 137 -15.65 7.58 -2.35
CA ARG A 137 -14.50 7.21 -3.19
C ARG A 137 -13.48 6.39 -2.41
N ALA A 138 -13.24 6.72 -1.14
CA ALA A 138 -12.39 5.92 -0.26
C ALA A 138 -12.92 4.49 -0.12
N LEU A 139 -14.23 4.31 0.07
CA LEU A 139 -14.85 2.98 0.13
C LEU A 139 -14.71 2.21 -1.18
N GLN A 140 -14.90 2.87 -2.34
CA GLN A 140 -14.71 2.25 -3.65
C GLN A 140 -13.26 1.78 -3.86
N LEU A 141 -12.29 2.62 -3.47
CA LEU A 141 -10.86 2.31 -3.52
C LEU A 141 -10.53 1.11 -2.63
N LEU A 142 -10.93 1.15 -1.36
CA LEU A 142 -10.68 0.07 -0.40
C LEU A 142 -11.35 -1.23 -0.82
N ALA A 143 -12.56 -1.17 -1.39
CA ALA A 143 -13.24 -2.35 -1.92
C ALA A 143 -12.50 -2.98 -3.11
N SER A 144 -11.92 -2.15 -3.98
CA SER A 144 -11.11 -2.62 -5.10
C SER A 144 -9.79 -3.22 -4.63
N ALA A 145 -9.12 -2.56 -3.67
CA ALA A 145 -7.90 -3.04 -3.05
C ALA A 145 -8.13 -4.38 -2.33
N ALA A 146 -9.19 -4.50 -1.53
CA ALA A 146 -9.53 -5.73 -0.82
C ALA A 146 -9.77 -6.91 -1.76
N LYS A 147 -10.56 -6.70 -2.82
CA LYS A 147 -10.81 -7.73 -3.83
C LYS A 147 -9.52 -8.18 -4.52
N MET A 148 -8.67 -7.24 -4.92
CA MET A 148 -7.39 -7.56 -5.57
C MET A 148 -6.46 -8.30 -4.62
N PHE A 149 -6.39 -7.90 -3.35
CA PHE A 149 -5.60 -8.60 -2.33
C PHE A 149 -6.07 -10.05 -2.16
N CYS A 150 -7.37 -10.28 -2.00
CA CYS A 150 -7.93 -11.63 -1.84
C CYS A 150 -7.83 -12.48 -3.10
N GLN A 151 -7.85 -11.89 -4.31
CA GLN A 151 -7.57 -12.63 -5.54
C GLN A 151 -6.16 -13.23 -5.57
N ILE A 152 -5.21 -12.61 -4.88
CA ILE A 152 -3.80 -13.05 -4.83
C ILE A 152 -3.56 -13.97 -3.63
N ASN A 153 -4.08 -13.60 -2.46
CA ASN A 153 -3.74 -14.23 -1.17
C ASN A 153 -4.89 -15.05 -0.56
N GLY A 154 -6.06 -15.10 -1.20
CA GLY A 154 -7.26 -15.74 -0.66
C GLY A 154 -7.86 -15.00 0.55
N GLY A 155 -8.71 -15.71 1.29
CA GLY A 155 -9.35 -15.22 2.52
C GLY A 155 -10.55 -14.31 2.30
N ASP A 156 -11.13 -13.90 3.43
CA ASP A 156 -12.24 -12.96 3.54
C ASP A 156 -11.75 -11.61 4.07
N TYR A 157 -12.56 -10.57 3.91
CA TYR A 157 -12.20 -9.23 4.37
C TYR A 157 -13.37 -8.43 4.94
N THR A 158 -13.02 -7.47 5.80
CA THR A 158 -13.91 -6.40 6.26
C THR A 158 -13.23 -5.05 6.05
N ILE A 159 -14.03 -4.01 5.78
CA ILE A 159 -13.55 -2.66 5.51
C ILE A 159 -14.15 -1.73 6.55
N ASP A 160 -13.30 -0.88 7.12
CA ASP A 160 -13.68 0.21 8.02
C ASP A 160 -13.06 1.53 7.52
N VAL A 161 -13.79 2.64 7.66
CA VAL A 161 -13.31 3.96 7.28
C VAL A 161 -13.67 4.94 8.38
N LYS A 162 -12.64 5.55 8.96
CA LYS A 162 -12.77 6.53 10.04
C LYS A 162 -12.19 7.87 9.63
N GLU A 163 -12.81 8.93 10.12
CA GLU A 163 -12.19 10.25 10.09
C GLU A 163 -11.13 10.33 11.17
N HIS A 164 -9.95 10.77 10.78
CA HIS A 164 -8.87 11.14 11.68
C HIS A 164 -8.66 12.63 11.55
N THR A 165 -9.16 13.34 12.56
CA THR A 165 -8.84 14.73 12.84
C THR A 165 -7.54 14.71 13.64
N GLN A 166 -6.51 15.39 13.14
CA GLN A 166 -5.30 15.63 13.93
C GLN A 166 -5.65 16.49 15.15
#